data_AF-A0A352Z0P5-F1
#
_entry.id   AF-A0A352Z0P5-F1
#
_cell.length_a   1.000
_cell.length_b   1.000
_cell.length_c   1.000
_cell.angle_alpha   90.00
_cell.angle_beta   90.00
_cell.angle_gamma   90.00
#
_symmetry.space_group_name_H-M   'P 1'
#
loop_
_entity.id
_entity.type
_entity.pdbx_description
1 polymer ?
#
loop_
_entity_poly.entity_id
_entity_poly.type
_entity_poly.pdbx_seq_one_letter_code
_entity_poly.pdbx_strand_id
1 'polypeptide(L)'
;LECDSIRTFNKGTTGRAEWFGTACCPPNISRLILQTPGYIYSYTSDEIYLTLYASSEAEIPLENGTVNIKQTSDYPYTLLFME
;
A
#
# COMPACT_ATOMS: atom_id res chain seq x y z
N LEU A 1 14.19 -6.33 15.90
CA LEU A 1 13.52 -7.35 15.05
C LEU A 1 14.29 -7.47 13.74
N GLU A 2 15.61 -7.61 13.82
CA GLU A 2 16.44 -7.86 12.65
C GLU A 2 16.94 -9.29 12.78
N CYS A 3 16.71 -10.10 11.75
CA CYS A 3 17.32 -11.42 11.69
C CYS A 3 18.70 -11.23 11.06
N ASP A 4 19.74 -11.30 11.89
CA ASP A 4 21.15 -11.26 11.50
C ASP A 4 21.59 -12.49 10.69
N SER A 5 20.64 -13.36 10.30
CA SER A 5 20.85 -14.64 9.59
C SER A 5 21.70 -15.66 10.37
N ILE A 6 22.19 -15.30 11.55
CA ILE A 6 23.06 -16.10 12.40
C ILE A 6 22.24 -16.71 13.54
N ARG A 7 21.32 -15.94 14.12
CA ARG A 7 20.45 -16.39 15.21
C ARG A 7 19.07 -16.76 14.68
N THR A 8 18.62 -17.94 15.04
CA THR A 8 17.23 -18.36 14.78
C THR A 8 16.29 -17.48 15.59
N PHE A 9 15.32 -16.86 14.90
CA PHE A 9 14.30 -16.04 15.54
C PHE A 9 12.98 -16.83 15.57
N ASN A 10 12.33 -16.86 16.73
CA ASN A 10 11.16 -17.71 16.98
C ASN A 10 11.40 -19.20 16.64
N LYS A 11 10.49 -19.90 15.94
CA LYS A 11 10.41 -21.36 15.62
C LYS A 11 11.63 -22.03 14.94
N GLY A 12 12.85 -21.56 15.17
CA GLY A 12 14.07 -22.15 14.61
C GLY A 12 14.40 -21.66 13.19
N THR A 13 13.68 -20.66 12.67
CA THR A 13 13.88 -20.13 11.32
C THR A 13 14.73 -18.86 11.34
N THR A 14 15.66 -18.73 10.39
CA THR A 14 16.43 -17.51 10.13
C THR A 14 15.81 -16.61 9.07
N GLY A 15 14.63 -16.98 8.53
CA GLY A 15 13.94 -16.26 7.47
C GLY A 15 12.46 -16.00 7.78
N ARG A 16 11.69 -15.67 6.73
CA ARG A 16 10.23 -15.58 6.84
C ARG A 16 9.66 -16.94 7.25
N ALA A 17 8.65 -16.91 8.10
CA ALA A 17 7.86 -18.08 8.46
C ALA A 17 6.41 -17.85 8.02
N GLU A 18 5.68 -18.93 7.75
CA GLU A 18 4.28 -18.86 7.38
C GLU A 18 3.42 -18.32 8.52
N TRP A 19 3.74 -18.69 9.76
CA TRP A 19 2.97 -18.33 10.94
C TRP A 19 3.81 -18.33 12.22
N PHE A 20 3.33 -17.62 13.24
CA PHE A 20 3.97 -17.52 14.55
C PHE A 20 2.99 -17.87 15.66
N GLY A 21 3.47 -18.30 16.83
CA GLY A 21 2.59 -18.57 17.98
C GLY A 21 1.75 -17.35 18.37
N THR A 22 2.37 -16.16 18.37
CA THR A 22 1.68 -14.87 18.39
C THR A 22 1.74 -14.26 17.00
N ALA A 23 0.75 -14.59 16.17
CA ALA A 23 0.68 -14.14 14.78
C ALA A 23 0.01 -12.78 14.63
N CYS A 24 0.61 -11.72 15.18
CA CYS A 24 0.11 -10.36 14.93
C CYS A 24 0.49 -9.85 13.54
N CYS A 25 1.66 -10.21 13.01
CA CYS A 25 2.14 -9.71 11.71
C CYS A 25 1.33 -10.23 10.52
N PRO A 26 1.10 -11.56 10.35
CA PRO A 26 0.42 -12.07 9.16
C PRO A 26 -0.98 -11.44 8.93
N PRO A 27 -1.91 -11.43 9.92
CA PRO A 27 -3.22 -10.84 9.70
C PRO A 27 -3.17 -9.31 9.53
N ASN A 28 -2.23 -8.63 10.19
CA ASN A 28 -2.06 -7.18 10.02
C ASN A 28 -1.58 -6.81 8.62
N ILE A 29 -0.70 -7.61 8.01
CA ILE A 29 -0.26 -7.41 6.63
C ILE A 29 -1.43 -7.71 5.68
N SER A 30 -2.16 -8.81 5.90
CA SER A 30 -3.31 -9.16 5.06
C SER A 30 -4.37 -8.05 5.01
N ARG A 31 -4.74 -7.45 6.16
CA ARG A 31 -5.69 -6.33 6.16
C ARG A 31 -5.12 -5.08 5.50
N LEU A 32 -3.84 -4.78 5.72
CA LEU A 32 -3.23 -3.56 5.20
C LEU A 32 -3.18 -3.56 3.68
N ILE A 33 -2.79 -4.68 3.07
CA ILE A 33 -2.72 -4.82 1.59
C ILE A 33 -4.09 -4.54 0.96
N LEU A 34 -5.17 -5.04 1.57
CA LEU A 34 -6.53 -4.81 1.08
C LEU A 34 -7.00 -3.36 1.30
N GLN A 35 -6.46 -2.66 2.29
CA GLN A 35 -6.75 -1.25 2.57
C GLN A 35 -5.95 -0.28 1.69
N THR A 36 -4.83 -0.74 1.11
CA THR A 36 -3.91 0.09 0.29
C THR A 36 -4.59 0.99 -0.74
N PRO A 37 -5.61 0.54 -1.52
CA PRO A 37 -6.27 1.40 -2.49
C PRO A 37 -6.91 2.65 -1.88
N GLY A 38 -7.41 2.55 -0.64
CA GLY A 38 -8.01 3.68 0.09
C GLY A 38 -7.00 4.74 0.55
N TYR A 39 -5.69 4.48 0.43
CA TYR A 39 -4.64 5.45 0.75
C TYR A 39 -4.06 6.15 -0.49
N ILE A 40 -4.54 5.83 -1.70
CA ILE A 40 -4.01 6.42 -2.95
C ILE A 40 -4.40 7.90 -3.05
N TYR A 41 -5.66 8.22 -2.72
CA TYR A 41 -6.21 9.56 -2.76
C TYR A 41 -6.81 9.94 -1.41
N SER A 42 -6.71 11.21 -1.07
CA SER A 42 -7.53 11.87 -0.06
C SER A 42 -8.22 13.06 -0.72
N TYR A 43 -9.37 13.50 -0.23
CA TYR A 43 -10.08 14.65 -0.82
C TYR A 43 -10.88 15.42 0.23
N THR A 44 -11.04 16.72 0.01
CA THR A 44 -12.01 17.60 0.69
C THR A 44 -13.23 17.81 -0.22
N SER A 45 -14.11 18.76 0.11
CA SER A 45 -15.21 19.15 -0.77
C SER A 45 -14.75 19.68 -2.14
N ASP A 46 -13.54 20.22 -2.24
CA ASP A 46 -13.08 21.00 -3.39
C ASP A 46 -11.65 20.66 -3.85
N GLU A 47 -10.89 19.87 -3.07
CA GLU A 47 -9.51 19.52 -3.36
C GLU A 47 -9.30 18.01 -3.38
N ILE A 48 -8.41 17.55 -4.27
CA ILE A 48 -7.98 16.16 -4.35
C ILE A 48 -6.47 16.09 -4.09
N TYR A 49 -6.08 15.23 -3.18
CA TYR A 49 -4.70 15.01 -2.75
C TYR A 49 -4.22 13.65 -3.24
N LEU A 50 -3.15 13.67 -4.04
CA LEU A 50 -2.45 12.46 -4.47
C LEU A 50 -1.46 12.04 -3.38
N THR A 51 -1.80 10.99 -2.63
CA THR A 51 -1.01 10.56 -1.45
C THR A 51 0.00 9.47 -1.81
N LEU A 52 -0.36 8.56 -2.73
CA LEU A 52 0.52 7.50 -3.24
C LEU A 52 0.54 7.50 -4.76
N TYR A 53 1.72 7.31 -5.33
CA TYR A 53 1.90 7.04 -6.75
C TYR A 53 1.68 5.55 -7.04
N ALA A 54 0.58 5.23 -7.72
CA ALA A 54 0.26 3.87 -8.15
C ALA A 54 -0.69 3.93 -9.35
N SER A 55 -0.49 3.01 -10.30
CA SER A 55 -1.45 2.83 -11.39
C SER A 55 -2.83 2.53 -10.82
N SER A 56 -3.79 3.41 -11.08
CA SER A 56 -5.11 3.39 -10.45
C SER A 56 -6.14 4.17 -11.26
N GLU A 57 -7.41 3.87 -11.01
CA GLU A 57 -8.56 4.59 -11.55
C GLU A 57 -9.54 4.83 -10.40
N ALA A 58 -10.00 6.08 -10.26
CA ALA A 58 -10.87 6.49 -9.17
C ALA A 58 -11.89 7.54 -9.63
N GLU A 59 -13.09 7.41 -9.08
CA GLU A 59 -14.18 8.38 -9.22
C GLU A 59 -14.32 9.09 -7.86
N ILE A 60 -14.04 10.40 -7.82
CA ILE A 60 -13.98 11.19 -6.59
C ILE A 60 -15.11 12.24 -6.60
N PRO A 61 -16.06 12.16 -5.66
CA PRO A 61 -17.14 13.14 -5.56
C PRO A 61 -16.63 14.41 -4.86
N LEU A 62 -16.74 15.55 -5.55
CA LEU A 62 -16.53 16.89 -5.00
C LEU A 62 -17.88 17.63 -4.93
N GLU A 63 -17.91 18.80 -4.29
CA GLU A 63 -19.10 19.64 -4.13
C GLU A 63 -19.72 20.04 -5.48
N ASN A 64 -18.87 20.36 -6.46
CA ASN A 64 -19.30 20.81 -7.80
C ASN A 64 -19.44 19.66 -8.81
N GLY A 65 -19.41 18.41 -8.35
CA GLY A 65 -19.59 17.23 -9.18
C GLY A 65 -18.48 16.20 -9.02
N THR A 66 -18.49 15.19 -9.88
CA THR A 66 -17.61 14.05 -9.77
C THR A 66 -16.42 14.15 -10.73
N VAL A 67 -15.22 13.89 -10.22
CA VAL A 67 -13.97 13.88 -11.00
C VAL A 67 -13.50 12.44 -11.19
N ASN A 68 -13.23 12.06 -12.43
CA ASN A 68 -12.57 10.79 -12.75
C ASN A 68 -11.07 11.00 -12.91
N ILE A 69 -10.25 10.25 -12.17
CA ILE A 69 -8.79 10.31 -12.21
C ILE A 69 -8.24 8.95 -12.62
N LYS A 70 -7.30 8.98 -13.56
CA LYS A 70 -6.49 7.82 -13.95
C LYS A 70 -5.02 8.13 -13.78
N GLN A 71 -4.34 7.32 -12.99
CA GLN A 71 -2.88 7.31 -12.88
C GLN A 71 -2.31 6.17 -13.74
N THR A 72 -1.34 6.50 -14.58
CA THR A 72 -0.49 5.53 -15.29
C THR A 72 0.93 5.72 -14.78
N SER A 73 1.49 4.74 -14.08
CA SER A 73 2.83 4.85 -13.50
C SER A 73 3.51 3.51 -13.36
N ASP A 74 4.82 3.50 -13.62
CA ASP A 74 5.74 2.40 -13.32
C ASP A 74 6.45 2.59 -11.95
N TYR A 75 5.96 3.52 -11.13
CA TYR A 75 6.41 3.63 -9.74
C TYR A 75 6.17 2.29 -9.02
N PRO A 76 7.13 1.78 -8.22
CA PRO A 76 8.34 2.45 -7.70
C PRO A 76 9.61 2.31 -8.55
N TYR A 77 9.53 1.71 -9.74
CA TYR A 77 10.71 1.38 -10.54
C TYR A 77 11.20 2.55 -11.40
N THR A 78 10.27 3.31 -11.98
CA THR A 78 10.59 4.47 -12.82
C THR A 78 9.72 5.68 -12.44
N LEU A 79 10.32 6.87 -12.40
CA LEU A 79 9.63 8.13 -12.07
C LEU A 79 8.98 8.82 -13.28
N LEU A 80 9.16 8.31 -14.50
CA LEU A 80 8.58 8.86 -15.72
C LEU A 80 7.17 8.30 -15.93
N PHE A 81 6.19 9.20 -16.00
CA PHE A 81 4.86 8.89 -16.51
C PHE A 81 5.03 8.48 -17.98
N MET A 82 4.74 7.22 -18.30
CA MET A 82 4.73 6.76 -19.69
C MET A 82 3.52 7.41 -20.38
N GLU A 83 3.79 8.34 -21.30
CA GLU A 83 2.79 8.89 -22.24
C GLU A 83 2.21 7.81 -23.16
#